data_AF-A0A834L354-F1
#
_entry.id   AF-A0A834L354-F1
#
_cell.length_a   1.000
_cell.length_b   1.000
_cell.length_c   1.000
_cell.angle_alpha   90.00
_cell.angle_beta   90.00
_cell.angle_gamma   90.00
#
_symmetry.space_group_name_H-M   'P 1'
#
loop_
_entity.id
_entity.type
_entity.pdbx_description
1 polymer ?
#
loop_
_entity_poly.entity_id
_entity_poly.type
_entity_poly.pdbx_seq_one_letter_code
_entity_poly.pdbx_strand_id
1 'polypeptide(L)'
;MKYSTTTHAVYDVALAVPKNVPPPSFKGMFSKQPSLVKVYIKRYPVEELPKSDEGIAEWCRDRFVAKVAVFWIGAFLLSIYKLFQTCSPLSSWKGIGITAAILFIVEMLMYVLLLSTQQEQSTLEKQAASPKTSPNKE
;
A
#
# COMPACT_ATOMS: atom_id res chain seq x y z
N MET A 1 1.33 30.74 -7.31
CA MET A 1 2.49 30.18 -6.58
C MET A 1 3.31 29.36 -7.57
N LYS A 2 4.57 29.76 -7.84
CA LYS A 2 5.49 29.07 -8.76
C LYS A 2 6.21 27.96 -7.99
N TYR A 3 5.91 26.70 -8.28
CA TYR A 3 6.76 25.60 -7.83
C TYR A 3 8.02 25.58 -8.71
N SER A 4 9.18 25.87 -8.11
CA SER A 4 10.48 25.65 -8.72
C SER A 4 10.90 24.22 -8.39
N THR A 5 10.66 23.28 -9.30
CA THR A 5 10.95 21.85 -9.10
C THR A 5 11.94 21.38 -10.17
N THR A 6 13.22 21.34 -9.82
CA THR A 6 14.30 20.70 -10.60
C THR A 6 14.38 19.18 -10.32
N THR A 7 13.22 18.52 -10.18
CA THR A 7 13.17 17.07 -9.96
C THR A 7 13.23 16.36 -11.31
N HIS A 8 14.38 15.77 -11.64
CA HIS A 8 14.64 15.15 -12.93
C HIS A 8 14.13 13.70 -13.10
N ALA A 9 13.52 13.11 -12.05
CA ALA A 9 12.86 11.79 -12.11
C ALA A 9 12.13 11.45 -10.80
N VAL A 10 11.15 10.56 -10.88
CA VAL A 10 10.54 9.85 -9.74
C VAL A 10 11.27 8.52 -9.54
N TYR A 11 11.60 8.19 -8.29
CA TYR A 11 12.28 6.94 -7.93
C TYR A 11 11.36 6.03 -7.14
N ASP A 12 11.13 4.82 -7.67
CA ASP A 12 10.46 3.74 -6.95
C ASP A 12 11.54 2.87 -6.28
N VAL A 13 11.59 2.91 -4.95
CA VAL A 13 12.57 2.18 -4.14
C VAL A 13 11.90 0.98 -3.46
N ALA A 14 12.38 -0.22 -3.74
CA ALA A 14 11.96 -1.45 -3.06
C ALA A 14 13.14 -2.06 -2.30
N LEU A 15 12.91 -2.39 -1.03
CA LEU A 15 13.90 -3.00 -0.14
C LEU A 15 13.63 -4.50 -0.02
N ALA A 16 14.60 -5.33 -0.37
CA ALA A 16 14.52 -6.78 -0.24
C ALA A 16 15.61 -7.30 0.69
N VAL A 17 15.22 -8.13 1.66
CA VAL A 17 16.16 -8.79 2.56
C VAL A 17 16.47 -10.18 2.01
N PRO A 18 17.73 -10.53 1.73
CA PRO A 18 18.10 -11.86 1.28
C PRO A 18 17.77 -12.92 2.34
N LYS A 19 17.31 -14.11 1.92
CA LYS A 19 16.95 -15.22 2.85
C LYS A 19 18.13 -15.76 3.67
N ASN A 20 19.37 -15.56 3.19
CA ASN A 20 20.59 -16.11 3.78
C ASN A 20 21.21 -15.20 4.86
N VAL A 21 20.64 -14.02 5.09
CA VAL A 21 21.10 -13.09 6.13
C VAL A 21 20.01 -12.90 7.17
N PRO A 22 20.36 -12.70 8.46
CA PRO A 22 19.36 -12.44 9.48
C PRO A 22 18.57 -11.18 9.10
N PRO A 23 17.22 -11.24 9.14
CA PRO A 23 16.41 -10.10 8.77
C PRO A 23 16.62 -8.94 9.75
N PRO A 24 16.50 -7.69 9.27
CA PRO A 24 16.60 -6.52 10.12
C PRO A 24 15.53 -6.63 11.21
N SER A 25 15.97 -6.85 12.45
CA SER A 25 15.13 -7.04 13.62
C SER A 25 15.52 -6.03 14.68
N PHE A 26 14.57 -5.62 15.52
CA PHE A 26 14.83 -4.68 16.63
C PHE A 26 15.97 -5.15 17.55
N LYS A 27 16.06 -6.46 17.80
CA LYS A 27 17.15 -7.08 18.57
C LYS A 27 18.51 -6.89 17.90
N GLY A 28 18.58 -7.05 16.58
CA GLY A 28 19.80 -6.82 15.79
C GLY A 28 20.20 -5.34 15.75
N MET A 29 19.21 -4.45 15.65
CA MET A 29 19.42 -2.99 15.63
C MET A 29 20.01 -2.48 16.96
N PHE A 30 19.48 -2.93 18.10
CA PHE A 30 20.01 -2.59 19.43
C PHE A 30 21.43 -3.14 19.67
N SER A 31 21.76 -4.26 19.01
CA SER A 31 23.08 -4.89 19.08
C SER A 31 24.07 -4.35 18.03
N LYS A 32 23.69 -3.30 17.27
CA LYS A 32 24.46 -2.73 16.15
C LYS A 32 24.89 -3.75 15.09
N GLN A 33 24.09 -4.79 14.85
CA GLN A 33 24.41 -5.78 13.84
C GLN A 33 24.16 -5.21 12.43
N PRO A 34 25.14 -5.26 11.51
CA PRO A 34 24.94 -4.83 10.13
C PRO A 34 23.95 -5.77 9.43
N SER A 35 22.96 -5.18 8.74
CA SER A 35 21.95 -5.92 7.97
C SER A 35 22.14 -5.64 6.48
N LEU A 36 22.30 -6.71 5.67
CA LEU A 36 22.42 -6.59 4.23
C LEU A 36 21.02 -6.51 3.61
N VAL A 37 20.73 -5.41 2.92
CA VAL A 37 19.47 -5.20 2.20
C VAL A 37 19.79 -4.96 0.73
N LYS A 38 19.11 -5.67 -0.16
CA LYS A 38 19.13 -5.40 -1.60
C LYS A 38 18.14 -4.29 -1.90
N VAL A 39 18.63 -3.16 -2.36
CA VAL A 39 17.81 -2.03 -2.78
C VAL A 39 17.58 -2.13 -4.28
N TYR A 40 16.33 -2.25 -4.70
CA TYR A 40 15.92 -2.15 -6.09
C TYR A 40 15.37 -0.76 -6.34
N ILE A 41 16.06 0.03 -7.15
CA ILE A 41 15.65 1.40 -7.50
C ILE A 41 15.22 1.38 -8.96
N LYS A 42 13.96 1.72 -9.22
CA LYS A 42 13.44 1.93 -10.57
C LYS A 42 13.20 3.41 -10.80
N ARG A 43 13.88 3.98 -11.80
CA ARG A 43 13.78 5.39 -12.17
C ARG A 43 12.70 5.58 -13.22
N TYR A 44 11.82 6.55 -13.00
CA TYR A 44 10.82 7.01 -13.95
C TYR A 44 11.15 8.47 -14.33
N PRO A 45 11.61 8.74 -15.56
CA PRO A 45 11.89 10.10 -16.02
C PRO A 45 10.57 10.91 -16.09
N VAL A 46 10.65 12.20 -15.76
CA VAL A 46 9.45 13.08 -15.68
C VAL A 46 8.78 13.23 -17.04
N GLU A 47 9.53 13.04 -18.12
CA GLU A 47 9.05 13.09 -19.49
C GLU A 47 8.09 11.94 -19.84
N GLU A 48 8.21 10.79 -19.16
CA GLU A 48 7.33 9.62 -19.32
C GLU A 48 6.11 9.66 -18.39
N LEU A 49 6.09 10.60 -17.44
CA LEU A 49 5.01 10.76 -16.47
C LEU A 49 3.87 11.62 -17.06
N PRO A 50 2.61 11.39 -16.64
CA PRO A 50 1.51 12.25 -17.03
C PRO A 50 1.77 13.70 -16.61
N LYS A 51 1.55 14.66 -17.51
CA LYS A 51 1.81 16.10 -17.23
C LYS A 51 0.72 16.78 -16.40
N SER A 52 -0.44 16.14 -16.27
CA SER A 52 -1.55 16.64 -15.46
C SER A 52 -1.42 16.12 -14.02
N ASP A 53 -1.68 16.99 -13.04
CA ASP A 53 -1.68 16.64 -11.62
C ASP A 53 -2.64 15.47 -11.32
N GLU A 54 -3.79 15.43 -12.00
CA GLU A 54 -4.75 14.31 -11.90
C GLU A 54 -4.17 12.99 -12.42
N GLY A 55 -3.40 13.03 -13.51
CA GLY A 55 -2.75 11.86 -14.09
C GLY A 55 -1.60 11.34 -13.24
N ILE A 56 -0.87 12.23 -12.56
CA ILE A 56 0.17 11.84 -11.60
C ILE A 56 -0.46 11.16 -10.38
N ALA A 57 -1.58 11.69 -9.87
CA ALA A 57 -2.31 11.08 -8.77
C ALA A 57 -2.82 9.67 -9.13
N GLU A 58 -3.35 9.49 -10.34
CA GLU A 58 -3.77 8.18 -10.84
C GLU A 58 -2.59 7.20 -10.97
N TRP A 59 -1.48 7.64 -11.56
CA TRP A 59 -0.27 6.84 -11.70
C TRP A 59 0.28 6.36 -10.34
N CYS A 60 0.31 7.24 -9.34
CA CYS A 60 0.71 6.90 -7.97
C CYS A 60 -0.23 5.88 -7.34
N ARG A 61 -1.54 6.05 -7.52
CA ARG A 61 -2.56 5.12 -6.99
C ARG A 61 -2.41 3.73 -7.58
N ASP A 62 -2.30 3.60 -8.89
CA ASP A 62 -2.16 2.29 -9.56
C ASP A 62 -0.94 1.52 -9.05
N ARG A 63 0.18 2.23 -8.87
CA ARG A 63 1.41 1.63 -8.33
C ARG A 63 1.27 1.19 -6.88
N PHE A 64 0.57 1.99 -6.07
CA PHE A 64 0.30 1.66 -4.68
C PHE A 64 -0.62 0.44 -4.57
N VAL A 65 -1.74 0.44 -5.30
CA VAL A 65 -2.69 -0.68 -5.34
C VAL A 65 -2.01 -1.96 -5.81
N ALA A 66 -1.17 -1.91 -6.85
CA ALA A 66 -0.44 -3.08 -7.32
C ALA A 66 0.48 -3.69 -6.25
N LYS A 67 1.24 -2.85 -5.51
CA LYS A 67 2.10 -3.32 -4.41
C LYS A 67 1.30 -3.92 -3.27
N VAL A 68 0.21 -3.25 -2.89
CA VAL A 68 -0.70 -3.67 -1.82
C VAL A 68 -1.35 -5.00 -2.20
N ALA A 69 -1.86 -5.14 -3.42
CA ALA A 69 -2.44 -6.39 -3.92
C ALA A 69 -1.42 -7.55 -3.90
N VAL A 70 -0.20 -7.33 -4.38
CA VAL A 70 0.85 -8.36 -4.35
C VAL A 70 1.19 -8.76 -2.91
N PHE A 71 1.27 -7.80 -1.99
CA PHE A 71 1.51 -8.06 -0.58
C PHE A 71 0.38 -8.91 0.04
N TRP A 72 -0.88 -8.54 -0.21
CA TRP A 72 -2.06 -9.27 0.30
C TRP A 72 -2.18 -10.67 -0.28
N ILE A 73 -2.02 -10.84 -1.60
CA ILE A 73 -2.02 -12.15 -2.24
C ILE A 73 -0.94 -13.04 -1.64
N GLY A 74 0.26 -12.49 -1.44
CA GLY A 74 1.35 -13.20 -0.77
C GLY A 74 1.02 -13.60 0.67
N ALA A 75 0.47 -12.68 1.45
CA ALA A 75 0.06 -12.94 2.84
C ALA A 75 -1.03 -14.01 2.93
N PHE A 76 -2.02 -13.97 2.04
CA PHE A 76 -3.13 -14.92 1.98
C PHE A 76 -2.64 -16.32 1.59
N LEU A 77 -1.78 -16.42 0.58
CA LEU A 77 -1.16 -17.69 0.19
C LEU A 77 -0.29 -18.27 1.31
N LEU A 78 0.48 -17.43 2.00
CA LEU A 78 1.26 -17.86 3.16
C LEU A 78 0.37 -18.30 4.32
N SER A 79 -0.75 -17.62 4.55
CA SER A 79 -1.75 -17.99 5.56
C SER A 79 -2.34 -19.36 5.26
N ILE A 80 -2.78 -19.61 4.02
CA ILE A 80 -3.28 -20.92 3.59
C ILE A 80 -2.20 -22.00 3.68
N TYR A 81 -0.98 -21.73 3.22
CA TYR A 81 0.13 -22.68 3.27
C TYR A 81 0.52 -23.05 4.72
N LYS A 82 0.59 -22.05 5.60
CA LYS A 82 0.87 -22.25 7.03
C LYS A 82 -0.28 -22.95 7.73
N LEU A 83 -1.52 -22.62 7.39
CA LEU A 83 -2.70 -23.32 7.86
C LEU A 83 -2.61 -24.80 7.43
N PHE A 84 -2.34 -25.08 6.16
CA PHE A 84 -2.19 -26.42 5.63
C PHE A 84 -1.06 -27.22 6.31
N GLN A 85 0.10 -26.62 6.57
CA GLN A 85 1.20 -27.27 7.30
C GLN A 85 0.90 -27.48 8.78
N THR A 86 0.23 -26.54 9.43
CA THR A 86 -0.14 -26.65 10.85
C THR A 86 -1.39 -27.51 11.04
N CYS A 87 -2.09 -27.86 9.95
CA CYS A 87 -3.33 -28.65 9.91
C CYS A 87 -3.15 -30.16 10.12
N SER A 88 -1.95 -30.69 10.39
CA SER A 88 -1.77 -32.12 10.71
C SER A 88 -2.60 -32.63 11.92
N PRO A 89 -3.09 -31.81 12.88
CA PRO A 89 -4.02 -32.27 13.91
C PRO A 89 -5.45 -31.70 13.82
N LEU A 90 -5.85 -30.97 12.76
CA LEU A 90 -7.15 -30.30 12.69
C LEU A 90 -8.26 -31.22 12.16
N SER A 91 -8.70 -32.14 13.03
CA SER A 91 -9.83 -33.07 12.85
C SER A 91 -11.22 -32.42 12.73
N SER A 92 -11.34 -31.10 12.51
CA SER A 92 -12.65 -30.44 12.36
C SER A 92 -12.63 -29.48 11.18
N TRP A 93 -13.11 -29.96 10.04
CA TRP A 93 -13.29 -29.22 8.79
C TRP A 93 -14.14 -27.94 8.97
N LYS A 94 -14.92 -27.85 10.05
CA LYS A 94 -15.81 -26.72 10.37
C LYS A 94 -15.08 -25.52 11.00
N GLY A 95 -13.99 -25.71 11.73
CA GLY A 95 -13.29 -24.60 12.43
C GLY A 95 -12.38 -23.75 11.54
N ILE A 96 -11.82 -24.38 10.50
CA ILE A 96 -10.92 -23.73 9.53
C ILE A 96 -11.68 -22.73 8.66
N GLY A 97 -12.89 -23.09 8.20
CA GLY A 97 -13.71 -22.19 7.39
C GLY A 97 -14.07 -20.91 8.16
N ILE A 98 -14.40 -21.04 9.45
CA ILE A 98 -14.80 -19.91 10.29
C ILE A 98 -13.63 -18.97 10.55
N THR A 99 -12.45 -19.50 10.90
CA THR A 99 -11.26 -18.67 11.18
C THR A 99 -10.74 -17.95 9.94
N ALA A 100 -10.72 -18.63 8.78
CA ALA A 100 -10.36 -18.01 7.51
C ALA A 100 -11.37 -16.94 7.08
N ALA A 101 -12.68 -17.19 7.26
CA ALA A 101 -13.73 -16.23 6.95
C ALA A 101 -13.63 -14.97 7.81
N ILE A 102 -13.35 -15.10 9.12
CA ILE A 102 -13.17 -13.95 10.01
C ILE A 102 -11.99 -13.08 9.56
N LEU A 103 -10.85 -13.68 9.24
CA LEU A 103 -9.69 -12.93 8.74
C LEU A 103 -9.99 -12.22 7.41
N PHE A 104 -10.67 -12.89 6.49
CA PHE A 104 -11.07 -12.29 5.22
C PHE A 104 -12.04 -11.12 5.41
N ILE A 105 -12.98 -11.22 6.34
CA ILE A 105 -13.93 -10.13 6.66
C ILE A 105 -13.19 -8.92 7.25
N VAL A 106 -12.28 -9.14 8.20
CA VAL A 106 -11.47 -8.05 8.79
C VAL A 106 -10.65 -7.34 7.70
N GLU A 107 -10.11 -8.09 6.76
CA GLU A 107 -9.32 -7.55 5.66
C GLU A 107 -10.16 -6.78 4.64
N MET A 108 -11.32 -7.32 4.27
CA MET A 108 -12.29 -6.65 3.40
C MET A 108 -12.81 -5.36 4.05
N LEU A 109 -13.11 -5.37 5.34
CA LEU A 109 -13.52 -4.17 6.08
C LEU A 109 -12.41 -3.13 6.07
N MET A 110 -11.17 -3.51 6.36
CA MET A 110 -10.04 -2.58 6.33
C MET A 110 -9.82 -2.01 4.92
N TYR A 111 -9.92 -2.84 3.87
CA TYR A 111 -9.81 -2.40 2.48
C TYR A 111 -10.90 -1.39 2.10
N VAL A 112 -12.15 -1.65 2.49
CA VAL A 112 -13.28 -0.72 2.27
C VAL A 112 -13.06 0.59 3.04
N LEU A 113 -12.60 0.53 4.29
CA LEU A 113 -12.30 1.74 5.06
C LEU A 113 -11.19 2.57 4.41
N LEU A 114 -10.16 1.91 3.86
CA LEU A 114 -9.07 2.56 3.15
C LEU A 114 -9.58 3.26 1.87
N LEU A 115 -10.55 2.66 1.17
CA LEU A 115 -11.23 3.29 0.03
C LEU A 115 -12.13 4.45 0.45
N SER A 116 -12.83 4.32 1.58
CA SER A 116 -13.69 5.39 2.13
C SER A 116 -12.88 6.62 2.54
N THR A 117 -11.71 6.42 3.15
CA THR A 117 -10.80 7.53 3.50
C THR A 117 -10.39 8.34 2.25
N GLN A 118 -10.26 7.69 1.09
CA GLN A 118 -9.92 8.37 -0.17
C GLN A 118 -11.13 9.11 -0.77
N GLN A 119 -12.33 8.57 -0.57
CA GLN A 119 -13.57 9.16 -1.07
C GLN A 119 -13.92 10.44 -0.30
N GLU A 120 -13.69 10.48 1.01
CA GLU A 120 -13.93 11.67 1.83
C GLU A 120 -13.06 12.86 1.39
N GLN A 121 -11.77 12.63 1.13
CA GLN A 121 -10.85 13.66 0.62
C GLN A 121 -11.29 14.20 -0.76
N SER A 122 -11.70 13.30 -1.66
CA SER A 122 -12.15 13.66 -3.02
C SER A 122 -13.42 14.53 -3.02
N THR A 123 -14.31 14.31 -2.04
CA THR A 123 -15.55 15.10 -1.88
C THR A 123 -15.27 16.47 -1.25
N LEU A 124 -14.33 16.56 -0.31
CA LEU A 124 -13.93 17.83 0.31
C LEU A 124 -13.25 18.77 -0.70
N GLU A 125 -12.40 18.24 -1.58
CA GLU A 125 -11.75 19.04 -2.64
C GLU A 125 -12.76 19.53 -3.70
N LYS A 126 -13.69 18.67 -4.15
CA LYS A 126 -14.75 19.08 -5.09
C LYS A 126 -15.68 20.15 -4.52
N GLN A 127 -15.92 20.14 -3.21
CA GLN A 127 -16.76 21.13 -2.54
C GLN A 127 -16.02 22.46 -2.28
N ALA A 128 -14.69 22.43 -2.16
CA ALA A 128 -13.85 23.61 -2.09
C ALA A 128 -13.58 24.25 -3.48
N ALA A 129 -13.63 23.47 -4.56
CA ALA A 129 -13.34 23.92 -5.93
C ALA A 129 -14.53 24.55 -6.68
N SER A 130 -15.76 24.53 -6.13
CA SER A 130 -16.92 25.23 -6.71
C SER A 130 -17.19 26.51 -5.92
N PRO A 131 -16.83 27.69 -6.44
CA PRO A 131 -17.06 28.96 -5.76
C PRO A 131 -18.55 29.26 -5.73
N LYS A 132 -19.12 29.44 -4.54
CA LYS A 132 -20.40 30.13 -4.39
C LYS A 132 -20.23 31.59 -4.81
N THR A 133 -20.45 31.89 -6.09
CA THR A 133 -20.73 33.27 -6.54
C THR A 133 -22.17 33.61 -6.18
N SER A 134 -22.31 34.35 -5.07
CA SER A 134 -23.29 35.36 -4.63
C SER A 134 -24.71 35.38 -5.23
N PRO A 135 -25.74 35.71 -4.41
CA PRO A 135 -25.95 37.13 -4.12
C PRO A 135 -26.35 37.38 -2.66
N ASN A 136 -25.63 38.25 -1.95
CA ASN A 136 -26.19 38.93 -0.79
C ASN A 136 -26.46 40.40 -1.12
N LYS A 137 -27.71 40.77 -0.84
CA LYS A 137 -28.25 42.13 -0.66
C LYS A 137 -27.38 42.86 0.38
N GLU A 138 -27.17 44.18 0.39
CA GLU A 138 -28.03 45.34 0.10
C GLU A 138 -27.23 46.47 -0.60
#